data_AF-A0AAV7SVS8-F1
#
_entry.id   AF-A0AAV7SVS8-F1
#
_cell.length_a   1.000
_cell.length_b   1.000
_cell.length_c   1.000
_cell.angle_alpha   90.00
_cell.angle_beta   90.00
_cell.angle_gamma   90.00
#
_symmetry.space_group_name_H-M   'P 1'
#
loop_
_entity.id
_entity.type
_entity.pdbx_description
1 polymer ?
#
loop_
_entity_poly.entity_id
_entity_poly.type
_entity_poly.pdbx_seq_one_letter_code
_entity_poly.pdbx_strand_id
1 'polypeptide(L)'
;MQIELMSDLEAFLSAFERVAVESLWPRKDWPRHLAPLFSGHLRAMVQTLPPHISEDYDEFKDAILEHVGVSEDRYRKEFRSLTFTAGERPQAVAHKLSTLGRKWLKPGVRSPDEIVELIIVEQFIQILPDGAGEWLSHRPVSSLEATVQLLEEYFMREAVRCGEDNSNVRISAQKPEPLPEGM
;
A
#
# COMPACT_ATOMS: atom_id res chain seq x y z
N MET A 1 -22.60 -12.56 -6.35
CA MET A 1 -21.23 -13.11 -6.22
C MET A 1 -20.33 -11.93 -5.93
N GLN A 2 -19.89 -11.81 -4.68
CA GLN A 2 -19.05 -10.72 -4.17
C GLN A 2 -17.58 -11.06 -4.47
N ILE A 3 -16.79 -10.04 -4.85
CA ILE A 3 -15.41 -10.19 -5.32
C ILE A 3 -14.49 -9.52 -4.29
N GLU A 4 -13.52 -10.27 -3.75
CA GLU A 4 -12.34 -9.86 -2.96
C GLU A 4 -11.33 -9.12 -3.84
N LEU A 5 -11.74 -8.02 -4.48
CA LEU A 5 -11.05 -7.32 -5.58
C LEU A 5 -9.52 -7.14 -5.57
N MET A 6 -8.80 -7.26 -4.45
CA MET A 6 -7.32 -7.19 -4.43
C MET A 6 -6.71 -8.60 -4.30
N SER A 7 -7.06 -9.36 -3.26
CA SER A 7 -6.66 -10.77 -3.08
C SER A 7 -7.20 -11.67 -4.19
N ASP A 8 -8.49 -11.56 -4.53
CA ASP A 8 -9.08 -12.28 -5.66
C ASP A 8 -8.47 -11.84 -6.98
N LEU A 9 -8.08 -10.58 -7.13
CA LEU A 9 -7.44 -10.13 -8.36
C LEU A 9 -6.03 -10.69 -8.47
N GLU A 10 -5.24 -10.69 -7.41
CA GLU A 10 -3.92 -11.34 -7.39
C GLU A 10 -4.02 -12.86 -7.60
N ALA A 11 -4.99 -13.52 -6.97
CA ALA A 11 -5.26 -14.94 -7.14
C ALA A 11 -5.78 -15.25 -8.57
N PHE A 12 -6.64 -14.39 -9.11
CA PHE A 12 -7.13 -14.48 -10.48
C PHE A 12 -6.03 -14.27 -11.50
N LEU A 13 -5.18 -13.25 -11.31
CA LEU A 13 -4.02 -13.00 -12.15
C LEU A 13 -3.06 -14.19 -12.08
N SER A 14 -2.77 -14.71 -10.90
CA SER A 14 -1.93 -15.92 -10.74
C SER A 14 -2.52 -17.14 -11.44
N ALA A 15 -3.84 -17.34 -11.35
CA ALA A 15 -4.53 -18.42 -12.05
C ALA A 15 -4.49 -18.23 -13.57
N PHE A 16 -4.70 -16.99 -14.04
CA PHE A 16 -4.58 -16.62 -15.45
C PHE A 16 -3.17 -16.85 -15.99
N GLU A 17 -2.13 -16.44 -15.25
CA GLU A 17 -0.72 -16.62 -15.62
C GLU A 17 -0.40 -18.10 -15.82
N ARG A 18 -0.87 -18.96 -14.90
CA ARG A 18 -0.67 -20.41 -15.03
C ARG A 18 -1.31 -20.97 -16.29
N VAL A 19 -2.55 -20.57 -16.59
CA VAL A 19 -3.27 -20.98 -17.81
C VAL A 19 -2.57 -20.44 -19.07
N ALA A 20 -2.08 -19.21 -19.04
CA ALA A 20 -1.41 -18.58 -20.16
C ALA A 20 -0.05 -19.24 -20.47
N VAL A 21 0.69 -19.65 -19.44
CA VAL A 21 1.91 -20.46 -19.57
C VAL A 21 1.61 -21.84 -20.14
N GLU A 22 0.62 -22.55 -19.58
CA GLU A 22 0.19 -23.87 -20.07
C GLU A 22 -0.29 -23.81 -21.53
N SER A 23 -0.91 -22.70 -21.91
CA SER A 23 -1.42 -22.44 -23.27
C SER A 23 -0.36 -21.87 -24.23
N LEU A 24 0.89 -21.69 -23.77
CA LEU A 24 2.02 -21.16 -24.54
C LEU A 24 1.74 -19.80 -25.18
N TRP A 25 0.95 -18.95 -24.52
CA TRP A 25 0.68 -17.60 -25.04
C TRP A 25 1.92 -16.72 -24.92
N PRO A 26 2.29 -15.95 -25.96
CA PRO A 26 3.33 -14.95 -25.85
C PRO A 26 2.98 -13.93 -24.75
N ARG A 27 3.92 -13.59 -23.87
CA ARG A 27 3.67 -12.69 -22.72
C ARG A 27 3.10 -11.32 -23.13
N LYS A 28 3.56 -10.78 -24.26
CA LYS A 28 3.03 -9.55 -24.89
C LYS A 28 1.54 -9.59 -25.27
N ASP A 29 1.00 -10.80 -25.42
CA ASP A 29 -0.39 -11.05 -25.80
C ASP A 29 -1.27 -11.33 -24.56
N TRP A 30 -0.71 -11.34 -23.35
CA TRP A 30 -1.49 -11.60 -22.14
C TRP A 30 -2.46 -10.46 -21.81
N PRO A 31 -2.09 -9.17 -21.88
CA PRO A 31 -3.02 -8.08 -21.61
C PRO A 31 -4.26 -8.09 -22.52
N ARG A 32 -4.11 -8.42 -23.81
CA ARG A 32 -5.25 -8.52 -24.75
C ARG A 32 -6.24 -9.64 -24.39
N HIS A 33 -5.77 -10.72 -23.76
CA HIS A 33 -6.60 -11.84 -23.32
C HIS A 33 -7.23 -11.57 -21.96
N LEU A 34 -6.55 -10.79 -21.13
CA LEU A 34 -6.95 -10.44 -19.77
C LEU A 34 -7.95 -9.29 -19.73
N ALA A 35 -7.78 -8.26 -20.57
CA ALA A 35 -8.63 -7.06 -20.59
C ALA A 35 -10.15 -7.33 -20.72
N PRO A 36 -10.62 -8.29 -21.56
CA PRO A 36 -12.05 -8.61 -21.66
C PRO A 36 -12.63 -9.28 -20.42
N LEU A 37 -11.79 -9.87 -19.57
CA LEU A 37 -12.21 -10.55 -18.34
C LEU A 37 -12.53 -9.56 -17.22
N PHE A 38 -12.05 -8.32 -17.33
CA PHE A 38 -12.36 -7.25 -16.39
C PHE A 38 -13.74 -6.65 -16.65
N SER A 39 -14.41 -6.28 -15.56
CA SER A 39 -15.75 -5.69 -15.60
C SER A 39 -15.80 -4.32 -14.90
N GLY A 40 -16.79 -3.52 -15.27
CA GLY A 40 -17.07 -2.23 -14.62
C GLY A 40 -15.89 -1.25 -14.67
N HIS A 41 -15.49 -0.77 -13.49
CA HIS A 41 -14.48 0.29 -13.33
C HIS A 41 -13.07 -0.13 -13.78
N LEU A 42 -12.71 -1.41 -13.58
CA LEU A 42 -11.42 -1.95 -13.98
C LEU A 42 -11.29 -2.01 -15.51
N ARG A 43 -12.39 -2.32 -16.21
CA ARG A 43 -12.45 -2.26 -17.68
C ARG A 43 -12.29 -0.83 -18.20
N ALA A 44 -12.92 0.14 -17.54
CA ALA A 44 -12.81 1.54 -17.92
C ALA A 44 -11.36 2.06 -17.74
N MET A 45 -10.69 1.67 -16.65
CA MET A 45 -9.28 2.01 -16.40
C MET A 45 -8.35 1.41 -17.45
N VAL A 46 -8.50 0.13 -17.78
CA VAL A 46 -7.69 -0.56 -18.80
C VAL A 46 -7.80 0.12 -20.17
N GLN A 47 -8.96 0.66 -20.51
CA GLN A 47 -9.17 1.41 -21.76
C GLN A 47 -8.48 2.78 -21.79
N THR A 48 -8.10 3.31 -20.63
CA THR A 48 -7.39 4.59 -20.48
C THR A 48 -5.89 4.42 -20.31
N LEU A 49 -5.40 3.19 -20.14
CA LEU A 49 -3.98 2.92 -20.01
C LEU A 49 -3.24 3.25 -21.32
N PRO A 50 -2.03 3.82 -21.24
CA PRO A 50 -1.17 3.99 -22.39
C PRO A 50 -0.92 2.66 -23.13
N PRO A 51 -0.74 2.69 -24.46
CA PRO A 51 -0.55 1.49 -25.26
C PRO A 51 0.72 0.69 -24.88
N HIS A 52 1.78 1.36 -24.40
CA HIS A 52 3.01 0.68 -23.94
C HIS A 52 2.76 -0.22 -22.71
N ILE A 53 1.92 0.24 -21.77
CA ILE A 53 1.52 -0.56 -20.60
C ILE A 53 0.65 -1.74 -21.04
N SER A 54 -0.07 -1.63 -22.16
CA SER A 54 -0.91 -2.71 -22.69
C SER A 54 -0.12 -3.77 -23.48
N GLU A 55 1.17 -3.55 -23.74
CA GLU A 55 2.07 -4.46 -24.45
C GLU A 55 3.02 -5.23 -23.52
N ASP A 56 3.20 -4.76 -22.29
CA ASP A 56 3.96 -5.43 -21.23
C ASP A 56 3.01 -5.92 -20.13
N TYR A 57 3.00 -7.24 -19.90
CA TYR A 57 2.12 -7.83 -18.89
C TYR A 57 2.49 -7.44 -17.46
N ASP A 58 3.78 -7.26 -17.16
CA ASP A 58 4.24 -6.96 -15.81
C ASP A 58 3.84 -5.51 -15.45
N GLU A 59 4.07 -4.56 -16.35
CA GLU A 59 3.59 -3.17 -16.16
C GLU A 59 2.05 -3.09 -16.13
N PHE A 60 1.36 -3.89 -16.95
CA PHE A 60 -0.11 -3.97 -16.94
C PHE A 60 -0.65 -4.47 -15.60
N LYS A 61 -0.05 -5.54 -15.06
CA LYS A 61 -0.42 -6.14 -13.78
C LYS A 61 -0.20 -5.14 -12.65
N ASP A 62 0.95 -4.49 -12.61
CA ASP A 62 1.28 -3.52 -11.57
C ASP A 62 0.32 -2.32 -11.59
N ALA A 63 0.05 -1.75 -12.77
CA ALA A 63 -0.87 -0.62 -12.91
C ALA A 63 -2.30 -0.93 -12.42
N ILE A 64 -2.78 -2.16 -12.66
CA ILE A 64 -4.12 -2.59 -12.24
C ILE A 64 -4.16 -2.82 -10.73
N LEU A 65 -3.17 -3.51 -10.17
CA LEU A 65 -3.08 -3.76 -8.73
C LEU A 65 -2.92 -2.46 -7.94
N GLU A 66 -2.08 -1.55 -8.42
CA GLU A 66 -1.92 -0.21 -7.85
C GLU A 66 -3.24 0.56 -7.86
N HIS A 67 -3.97 0.57 -8.99
CA HIS A 67 -5.23 1.31 -9.09
C HIS A 67 -6.32 0.79 -8.15
N VAL A 68 -6.38 -0.53 -7.94
CA VAL A 68 -7.29 -1.14 -6.97
C VAL A 68 -6.88 -0.77 -5.53
N GLY A 69 -5.59 -0.85 -5.20
CA GLY A 69 -5.06 -0.44 -3.89
C GLY A 69 -5.29 1.05 -3.60
N VAL A 70 -5.04 1.92 -4.57
CA VAL A 70 -5.31 3.37 -4.50
C VAL A 70 -6.81 3.64 -4.27
N SER A 71 -7.69 2.85 -4.87
CA SER A 71 -9.14 2.98 -4.66
C SER A 71 -9.55 2.65 -3.22
N GLU A 72 -8.96 1.62 -2.61
CA GLU A 72 -9.24 1.27 -1.20
C GLU A 72 -8.71 2.33 -0.23
N ASP A 73 -7.47 2.78 -0.43
CA ASP A 73 -6.86 3.80 0.42
C ASP A 73 -7.57 5.15 0.30
N ARG A 74 -8.12 5.46 -0.89
CA ARG A 74 -8.99 6.62 -1.09
C ARG A 74 -10.27 6.54 -0.26
N TYR A 75 -11.00 5.41 -0.29
CA TYR A 75 -12.23 5.27 0.50
C TYR A 75 -11.95 5.33 2.01
N ARG A 76 -10.82 4.78 2.45
CA ARG A 76 -10.32 4.92 3.83
C ARG A 76 -10.09 6.38 4.20
N LYS A 77 -9.32 7.11 3.40
CA LYS A 77 -9.01 8.53 3.63
C LYS A 77 -10.29 9.35 3.70
N GLU A 78 -11.20 9.19 2.73
CA GLU A 78 -12.49 9.87 2.73
C GLU A 78 -13.37 9.49 3.94
N PHE A 79 -13.31 8.23 4.41
CA PHE A 79 -14.02 7.79 5.60
C PHE A 79 -13.49 8.47 6.88
N ARG A 80 -12.17 8.50 7.05
CA ARG A 80 -11.50 9.10 8.23
C ARG A 80 -11.57 10.63 8.24
N SER A 81 -11.53 11.26 7.07
CA SER A 81 -11.56 12.73 6.93
C SER A 81 -12.98 13.29 6.88
N LEU A 82 -14.03 12.46 6.92
CA LEU A 82 -15.39 12.95 6.85
C LEU A 82 -15.73 13.76 8.12
N THR A 83 -16.08 15.02 7.93
CA THR A 83 -16.51 15.91 9.01
C THR A 83 -18.02 16.14 8.93
N PHE A 84 -18.65 16.38 10.09
CA PHE A 84 -20.05 16.81 10.15
C PHE A 84 -20.09 18.34 10.15
N THR A 85 -20.61 18.94 9.08
CA THR A 85 -20.72 20.40 8.95
C THR A 85 -22.10 20.90 9.39
N ALA A 86 -22.16 22.10 9.98
CA ALA A 86 -23.41 22.74 10.36
C ALA A 86 -24.33 22.95 9.13
N GLY A 87 -25.55 22.40 9.19
CA GLY A 87 -26.53 22.47 8.10
C GLY A 87 -26.68 21.18 7.29
N GLU A 88 -25.79 20.20 7.46
CA GLU A 88 -25.96 18.88 6.84
C GLU A 88 -27.04 18.06 7.55
N ARG A 89 -27.80 17.27 6.77
CA ARG A 89 -28.79 16.35 7.34
C ARG A 89 -28.06 15.16 7.98
N PRO A 90 -28.30 14.84 9.27
CA PRO A 90 -27.65 13.70 9.94
C PRO A 90 -27.78 12.38 9.16
N GLN A 91 -28.93 12.14 8.54
CA GLN A 91 -29.18 10.94 7.74
C GLN A 91 -28.26 10.85 6.52
N ALA A 92 -27.98 11.98 5.87
CA ALA A 92 -27.11 12.03 4.70
C ALA A 92 -25.65 11.76 5.09
N VAL A 93 -25.18 12.35 6.20
CA VAL A 93 -23.83 12.13 6.74
C VAL A 93 -23.65 10.67 7.15
N ALA A 94 -24.62 10.09 7.88
CA ALA A 94 -24.59 8.69 8.29
C ALA A 94 -24.58 7.72 7.10
N HIS A 95 -25.40 8.00 6.07
CA HIS A 95 -25.42 7.19 4.85
C HIS A 95 -24.07 7.24 4.10
N LYS A 96 -23.46 8.43 4.03
CA LYS A 96 -22.14 8.61 3.41
C LYS A 96 -21.04 7.89 4.19
N LEU A 97 -21.00 8.01 5.52
CA LEU A 97 -20.10 7.23 6.39
C LEU A 97 -20.26 5.72 6.16
N SER A 98 -21.51 5.23 6.18
CA SER A 98 -21.78 3.80 5.98
C SER A 98 -21.30 3.33 4.61
N THR A 99 -21.53 4.12 3.56
CA THR A 99 -21.11 3.79 2.20
C THR A 99 -19.59 3.74 2.08
N LEU A 100 -18.88 4.75 2.60
CA LEU A 100 -17.43 4.80 2.58
C LEU A 100 -16.81 3.65 3.39
N GLY A 101 -17.31 3.42 4.60
CA GLY A 101 -16.84 2.34 5.47
C GLY A 101 -17.06 0.96 4.84
N ARG A 102 -18.20 0.73 4.19
CA ARG A 102 -18.46 -0.54 3.47
C ARG A 102 -17.57 -0.72 2.24
N LYS A 103 -17.26 0.36 1.50
CA LYS A 103 -16.36 0.30 0.34
C LYS A 103 -14.90 0.09 0.73
N TRP A 104 -14.49 0.66 1.86
CA TRP A 104 -13.17 0.48 2.43
C TRP A 104 -13.01 -0.91 3.08
N LEU A 105 -13.82 -1.23 4.10
CA LEU A 105 -13.66 -2.44 4.91
C LEU A 105 -14.18 -3.70 4.21
N LYS A 106 -15.14 -3.56 3.29
CA LYS A 106 -15.75 -4.67 2.52
C LYS A 106 -16.23 -5.83 3.43
N PRO A 107 -17.13 -5.59 4.40
CA PRO A 107 -17.53 -6.59 5.39
C PRO A 107 -18.35 -7.78 4.86
N GLY A 108 -18.70 -7.79 3.56
CA GLY A 108 -19.33 -8.96 2.92
C GLY A 108 -18.34 -9.82 2.14
N VAL A 109 -17.05 -9.56 2.33
CA VAL A 109 -15.93 -10.11 1.57
C VAL A 109 -14.85 -10.50 2.57
N ARG A 110 -14.46 -9.55 3.42
CA ARG A 110 -13.52 -9.80 4.51
C ARG A 110 -14.23 -10.42 5.71
N SER A 111 -13.60 -11.42 6.29
CA SER A 111 -13.90 -11.95 7.61
C SER A 111 -13.74 -10.88 8.69
N PRO A 112 -14.37 -11.05 9.87
CA PRO A 112 -14.17 -10.13 11.00
C PRO A 112 -12.69 -9.95 11.36
N ASP A 113 -11.91 -11.03 11.34
CA ASP A 113 -10.49 -11.01 11.67
C ASP A 113 -9.68 -10.20 10.65
N GLU A 114 -9.94 -10.35 9.35
CA GLU A 114 -9.28 -9.54 8.30
C GLU A 114 -9.67 -8.05 8.39
N ILE A 115 -10.90 -7.73 8.77
CA ILE A 115 -11.31 -6.33 8.99
C ILE A 115 -10.56 -5.75 10.19
N VAL A 116 -10.44 -6.52 11.27
CA VAL A 116 -9.68 -6.13 12.46
C VAL A 116 -8.21 -5.94 12.09
N GLU A 117 -7.63 -6.88 11.35
CA GLU A 117 -6.23 -6.79 10.90
C GLU A 117 -6.01 -5.56 10.02
N LEU A 118 -6.91 -5.27 9.09
CA LEU A 118 -6.81 -4.07 8.25
C LEU A 118 -6.83 -2.79 9.09
N ILE A 119 -7.69 -2.71 10.11
CA ILE A 119 -7.73 -1.58 11.03
C ILE A 119 -6.45 -1.52 11.88
N ILE A 120 -5.91 -2.66 12.30
CA ILE A 120 -4.65 -2.73 13.06
C ILE A 120 -3.49 -2.24 12.19
N VAL A 121 -3.38 -2.69 10.94
CA VAL A 121 -2.35 -2.22 9.99
C VAL A 121 -2.46 -0.71 9.79
N GLU A 122 -3.68 -0.20 9.61
CA GLU A 122 -3.93 1.23 9.47
C GLU A 122 -3.48 2.02 10.70
N GLN A 123 -3.84 1.56 11.90
CA GLN A 123 -3.43 2.17 13.15
C GLN A 123 -1.92 2.07 13.37
N PHE A 124 -1.33 0.93 12.99
CA PHE A 124 0.10 0.67 13.11
C PHE A 124 0.90 1.64 12.25
N ILE A 125 0.49 1.85 10.99
CA ILE A 125 1.11 2.84 10.10
C ILE A 125 1.02 4.26 10.69
N GLN A 126 -0.09 4.62 11.34
CA GLN A 126 -0.27 5.95 11.93
C GLN A 126 0.62 6.25 13.15
N ILE A 127 1.06 5.22 13.88
CA ILE A 127 1.91 5.39 15.06
C ILE A 127 3.40 5.31 14.74
N LEU A 128 3.76 5.05 13.48
CA LEU A 128 5.16 5.00 13.07
C LEU A 128 5.81 6.38 13.14
N PRO A 129 7.11 6.44 13.47
CA PRO A 129 7.86 7.69 13.39
C PRO A 129 7.93 8.23 11.96
N ASP A 130 8.05 9.55 11.85
CA ASP A 130 8.16 10.26 10.58
C ASP A 130 9.31 9.68 9.73
N GLY A 131 9.04 9.38 8.46
CA GLY A 131 9.94 8.69 7.52
C GLY A 131 9.56 7.23 7.23
N ALA A 132 9.27 6.43 8.25
CA ALA A 132 8.84 5.03 8.06
C ALA A 132 7.38 4.93 7.58
N GLY A 133 6.52 5.82 8.11
CA GLY A 133 5.12 5.92 7.68
C GLY A 133 4.98 6.39 6.23
N GLU A 134 5.79 7.37 5.79
CA GLU A 134 5.79 7.83 4.39
C GLU A 134 6.28 6.73 3.44
N TRP A 135 7.32 6.01 3.81
CA TRP A 135 7.85 4.89 3.03
C TRP A 135 6.84 3.75 2.84
N LEU A 136 6.02 3.45 3.87
CA LEU A 136 4.94 2.47 3.77
C LEU A 136 3.68 3.00 3.08
N SER A 137 3.43 4.32 3.11
CA SER A 137 2.17 4.91 2.62
C SER A 137 1.90 4.69 1.12
N HIS A 138 2.93 4.30 0.37
CA HIS A 138 2.86 4.01 -1.06
C HIS A 138 2.86 2.51 -1.39
N ARG A 139 2.79 1.62 -0.39
CA ARG A 139 2.82 0.16 -0.62
C ARG A 139 1.49 -0.48 -0.22
N PRO A 140 0.91 -1.36 -1.06
CA PRO A 140 -0.22 -2.16 -0.64
C PRO A 140 0.25 -3.18 0.39
N VAL A 141 -0.22 -3.06 1.63
CA VAL A 141 -0.01 -4.06 2.68
C VAL A 141 -1.36 -4.53 3.21
N SER A 142 -1.57 -5.84 3.14
CA SER A 142 -2.84 -6.50 3.46
C SER A 142 -2.83 -7.18 4.83
N SER A 143 -1.65 -7.37 5.43
CA SER A 143 -1.45 -8.09 6.69
C SER A 143 -0.47 -7.37 7.59
N LEU A 144 -0.63 -7.53 8.91
CA LEU A 144 0.29 -6.98 9.89
C LEU A 144 1.68 -7.59 9.76
N GLU A 145 1.76 -8.90 9.54
CA GLU A 145 3.04 -9.61 9.38
C GLU A 145 3.87 -9.05 8.22
N ALA A 146 3.27 -8.92 7.02
CA ALA A 146 3.95 -8.31 5.88
C ALA A 146 4.36 -6.85 6.15
N THR A 147 3.54 -6.10 6.89
CA THR A 147 3.85 -4.71 7.25
C THR A 147 5.06 -4.63 8.17
N VAL A 148 5.14 -5.50 9.17
CA VAL A 148 6.27 -5.61 10.10
C VAL A 148 7.54 -6.03 9.36
N GLN A 149 7.46 -7.05 8.51
CA GLN A 149 8.61 -7.53 7.74
C GLN A 149 9.22 -6.44 6.84
N LEU A 150 8.37 -5.67 6.16
CA LEU A 150 8.82 -4.56 5.32
C LEU A 150 9.47 -3.44 6.14
N LEU A 151 8.96 -3.15 7.34
CA LEU A 151 9.57 -2.17 8.24
C LEU A 151 10.90 -2.62 8.81
N GLU A 152 11.01 -3.89 9.21
CA GLU A 152 12.27 -4.45 9.67
C GLU A 152 13.34 -4.36 8.59
N GLU A 153 12.97 -4.64 7.33
CA GLU A 153 13.86 -4.44 6.18
C GLU A 153 14.24 -2.97 5.98
N TYR A 154 13.29 -2.05 6.09
CA TYR A 154 13.55 -0.61 6.03
C TYR A 154 14.53 -0.16 7.12
N PHE A 155 14.29 -0.55 8.38
CA PHE A 155 15.15 -0.19 9.50
C PHE A 155 16.56 -0.81 9.38
N MET A 156 16.68 -2.04 8.86
CA MET A 156 17.98 -2.63 8.56
C MET A 156 18.76 -1.81 7.52
N ARG A 157 18.09 -1.37 6.45
CA ARG A 157 18.72 -0.54 5.41
C ARG A 157 19.12 0.85 5.94
N GLU A 158 18.28 1.46 6.76
CA GLU A 158 18.58 2.77 7.35
C GLU A 158 19.71 2.69 8.39
N ALA A 159 19.79 1.59 9.14
CA ALA A 159 20.91 1.32 10.06
C ALA A 159 22.25 1.15 9.33
N VAL A 160 22.26 0.55 8.13
CA VAL A 160 23.46 0.45 7.28
C VAL A 160 23.87 1.83 6.77
N ARG A 161 22.92 2.68 6.34
CA ARG A 161 23.20 4.07 5.93
C ARG A 161 23.81 4.91 7.05
N CYS A 162 23.36 4.77 8.30
CA CYS A 162 23.97 5.44 9.45
C CYS A 162 25.33 4.85 9.88
N GLY A 163 25.71 3.66 9.39
CA GLY A 163 26.97 3.00 9.71
C GLY A 163 28.17 3.41 8.85
N GLU A 164 27.94 4.08 7.71
CA GLU A 164 29.01 4.46 6.76
C GLU A 164 29.59 5.87 6.98
N ASP A 165 28.96 6.70 7.81
CA ASP A 165 29.38 8.11 8.03
C ASP A 165 30.43 8.31 9.14
N ASN A 166 30.98 7.23 9.74
CA ASN A 166 31.85 7.35 10.91
C ASN A 166 33.34 7.02 10.69
N SER A 167 33.86 7.23 9.47
CA SER A 167 35.29 7.16 9.18
C SER A 167 35.88 8.48 8.72
N ASN A 168 35.70 9.59 9.48
CA ASN A 168 36.57 10.76 9.28
C ASN A 168 36.73 11.74 10.46
N VAL A 169 36.67 11.28 11.72
CA VAL A 169 37.19 12.10 12.83
C VAL A 169 38.68 11.83 12.98
N ARG A 170 39.48 12.55 12.20
CA ARG A 170 40.93 12.64 12.37
C ARG A 170 41.23 13.13 13.80
N ILE A 171 41.95 12.29 14.53
CA ILE A 171 42.63 12.62 15.78
C ILE A 171 43.46 13.89 15.56
N SER A 172 43.23 14.91 16.38
CA SER A 172 44.25 15.89 16.73
C SER A 172 44.17 16.16 18.21
N ALA A 173 45.22 15.69 18.89
CA ALA A 173 45.46 15.83 20.31
C ALA A 173 45.54 17.31 20.71
N GLN A 174 44.88 17.64 21.82
CA GLN A 174 45.30 18.76 22.65
C GLN A 174 45.30 18.34 24.13
N LYS A 175 46.42 18.70 24.75
CA LYS A 175 46.95 18.31 26.06
C LYS A 175 46.09 18.84 27.21
N PRO A 176 45.91 18.10 28.32
CA PRO A 176 45.10 18.57 29.45
C PRO A 176 45.76 19.75 30.17
N GLU A 177 44.96 20.79 30.43
CA GLU A 177 45.29 21.98 31.21
C GLU A 177 45.03 21.69 32.71
N PRO A 178 45.95 22.02 33.63
CA PRO A 178 45.81 21.62 35.04
C PRO A 178 44.86 22.55 35.83
N LEU A 179 44.11 21.94 36.74
CA LEU A 179 43.13 22.56 37.64
C LEU A 179 43.79 23.54 38.62
N PRO A 180 43.20 24.72 38.88
CA PRO A 180 43.58 25.53 40.02
C PRO A 180 42.90 25.03 41.31
N GLU A 181 43.74 24.73 42.30
CA GLU A 181 43.38 24.46 43.69
C GLU A 181 42.74 25.69 44.34
N GLY A 182 41.79 25.43 45.24
CA GLY A 182 40.94 26.46 45.84
C GLY A 182 41.64 27.44 46.78
N MET A 183 40.89 28.50 47.09
CA MET A 183 40.95 29.25 48.34
C MET A 183 39.52 29.55 48.80
#